data_AF-A0A2A2WCI7-F1
#
_entry.id   AF-A0A2A2WCI7-F1
#
_cell.length_a   1.000
_cell.length_b   1.000
_cell.length_c   1.000
_cell.angle_alpha   90.00
_cell.angle_beta   90.00
_cell.angle_gamma   90.00
#
_symmetry.space_group_name_H-M   'P 1'
#
loop_
_entity.id
_entity.type
_entity.pdbx_description
1 polymer ?
#
loop_
_entity_poly.entity_id
_entity_poly.type
_entity_poly.pdbx_seq_one_letter_code
_entity_poly.pdbx_strand_id
1 'polypeptide(L)'
;MGVIRCCDTGDRLFDPIDRGKPIASGGIGYDGHRHRARANYLRTHRMSVPESFQYIHLPCGEYTEIRGAEFESVANPLSGIQTTLCAHCGQQDDVGEFCWEGSEETIADYYHRLLIQIPEQELDRAGRTGMFNYLTIGGVAGFAAGVFIGLILGRLGPIAAIVGGLIAVLLLTSIGVLMGFLHFEKKVVAPVVKKYWNVDDVRLLVQR
;
A
#
# COMPACT_ATOMS: atom_id res chain seq x y z
N MET A 1 32.18 2.84 17.34
CA MET A 1 30.89 2.66 16.64
C MET A 1 29.82 3.26 17.53
N GLY A 2 29.44 4.51 17.25
CA GLY A 2 28.35 5.17 17.96
C GLY A 2 27.03 4.72 17.36
N VAL A 3 26.12 4.20 18.19
CA VAL A 3 24.75 3.91 17.78
C VAL A 3 24.07 5.27 17.63
N ILE A 4 23.82 5.70 16.39
CA ILE A 4 22.97 6.87 16.12
C ILE A 4 21.57 6.46 16.58
N ARG A 5 21.15 6.92 17.75
CA ARG A 5 19.75 6.79 18.19
C ARG A 5 18.93 7.79 17.36
N CYS A 6 17.99 7.28 16.57
CA CYS A 6 17.12 8.07 15.68
C CYS A 6 16.13 9.00 16.40
N CYS A 7 16.22 9.16 17.72
CA CYS A 7 15.27 9.95 18.52
C CYS A 7 15.96 10.81 19.59
N ASP A 8 17.00 11.56 19.22
CA ASP A 8 17.45 12.72 20.02
C ASP A 8 16.95 14.03 19.39
N THR A 9 15.68 14.04 18.97
CA THR A 9 14.94 15.25 18.62
C THR A 9 14.49 15.90 19.92
N GLY A 10 15.29 16.87 20.36
CA GLY A 10 15.20 17.52 21.67
C GLY A 10 13.79 17.86 22.18
N ASP A 11 13.62 17.55 23.46
CA ASP A 11 12.70 18.15 24.45
C ASP A 11 11.80 19.27 23.92
N ARG A 12 10.62 18.90 23.41
CA ARG A 12 9.45 19.79 23.50
C ARG A 12 8.75 19.49 24.82
N LEU A 13 8.91 20.41 25.77
CA LEU A 13 8.15 20.55 27.01
C LEU A 13 6.69 20.10 26.84
N PHE A 14 6.34 18.98 27.48
CA PHE A 14 4.95 18.66 27.79
C PHE A 14 4.50 19.51 28.97
N ASP A 15 3.53 20.40 28.76
CA ASP A 15 2.80 21.05 29.83
C ASP A 15 1.97 20.01 30.62
N PRO A 16 2.06 19.99 31.97
CA PRO A 16 1.22 19.12 32.78
C PRO A 16 -0.23 19.63 32.80
N ILE A 17 -1.16 18.82 32.27
CA ILE A 17 -2.60 19.10 32.34
C ILE A 17 -3.10 19.02 33.78
N ASP A 18 -3.74 20.11 34.15
CA ASP A 18 -4.35 20.46 35.43
C ASP A 18 -5.40 19.44 35.90
N ARG A 19 -5.30 19.05 37.17
CA ARG A 19 -6.27 18.18 37.86
C ARG A 19 -7.31 19.04 38.56
N GLY A 20 -8.57 18.88 38.15
CA GLY A 20 -9.67 18.99 39.11
C GLY A 20 -10.97 19.56 38.56
N LYS A 21 -12.04 18.76 38.62
CA LYS A 21 -13.31 19.19 39.21
C LYS A 21 -14.22 18.01 39.56
N PRO A 22 -15.02 18.12 40.63
CA PRO A 22 -15.74 17.02 41.25
C PRO A 22 -17.10 16.73 40.60
N ILE A 23 -17.58 15.54 40.97
CA ILE A 23 -18.77 14.83 40.53
C ILE A 23 -20.05 15.54 41.01
N ALA A 24 -20.97 15.82 40.09
CA ALA A 24 -22.37 16.16 40.40
C ALA A 24 -23.28 15.03 39.93
N SER A 25 -23.91 14.39 40.91
CA SER A 25 -24.96 13.36 40.80
C SER A 25 -26.31 13.99 40.48
N GLY A 26 -27.00 13.50 39.45
CA GLY A 26 -28.42 13.81 39.26
C GLY A 26 -29.01 13.28 37.96
N GLY A 27 -30.07 12.46 38.08
CA GLY A 27 -31.07 12.28 37.02
C GLY A 27 -31.14 10.88 36.39
N ILE A 28 -32.03 10.03 36.93
CA ILE A 28 -32.53 8.84 36.24
C ILE A 28 -33.55 9.30 35.21
N GLY A 29 -33.09 9.64 34.01
CA GLY A 29 -33.92 9.94 32.84
C GLY A 29 -33.79 8.82 31.81
N TYR A 30 -34.92 8.21 31.45
CA TYR A 30 -35.01 7.14 30.45
C TYR A 30 -34.40 7.57 29.10
N ASP A 31 -33.37 6.86 28.67
CA ASP A 31 -32.33 7.32 27.72
C ASP A 31 -32.44 6.67 26.33
N GLY A 32 -33.52 6.97 25.61
CA GLY A 32 -33.73 6.52 24.23
C GLY A 32 -32.90 7.29 23.18
N HIS A 33 -32.31 8.43 23.55
CA HIS A 33 -31.60 9.33 22.64
C HIS A 33 -30.06 9.22 22.69
N ARG A 34 -29.43 8.72 23.79
CA ARG A 34 -27.96 8.52 23.79
C ARG A 34 -27.47 7.40 22.88
N HIS A 35 -28.29 6.40 22.56
CA HIS A 35 -27.88 5.33 21.66
C HIS A 35 -27.64 5.79 20.21
N ARG A 36 -28.32 6.85 19.74
CA ARG A 36 -28.05 7.44 18.41
C ARG A 36 -26.82 8.36 18.40
N ALA A 37 -26.57 9.11 19.46
CA ALA A 37 -25.40 9.99 19.54
C ALA A 37 -24.08 9.21 19.63
N ARG A 38 -24.06 8.11 20.39
CA ARG A 38 -22.86 7.24 20.55
C ARG A 38 -22.51 6.48 19.26
N ALA A 39 -23.51 6.12 18.44
CA ALA A 39 -23.30 5.50 17.13
C ALA A 39 -22.74 6.47 16.07
N ASN A 40 -23.02 7.77 16.18
CA ASN A 40 -22.46 8.78 15.27
C ASN A 40 -21.05 9.23 15.66
N TYR A 41 -20.70 9.26 16.96
CA TYR A 41 -19.35 9.63 17.40
C TYR A 41 -18.30 8.55 17.07
N LEU A 42 -18.69 7.26 17.09
CA LEU A 42 -17.83 6.16 16.64
C LEU A 42 -17.72 6.05 15.11
N ARG A 43 -18.48 6.84 14.35
CA ARG A 43 -18.51 6.81 12.88
C ARG A 43 -17.64 7.91 12.24
N THR A 44 -17.20 8.91 13.00
CA THR A 44 -16.53 10.11 12.47
C THR A 44 -15.02 10.22 12.75
N HIS A 45 -14.41 9.32 13.53
CA HIS A 45 -12.96 9.12 13.49
C HIS A 45 -12.59 8.09 12.41
N ARG A 46 -13.04 8.33 11.17
CA ARG A 46 -12.35 7.73 10.02
C ARG A 46 -10.99 8.43 9.98
N MET A 47 -9.94 7.75 10.40
CA MET A 47 -8.58 8.23 10.17
C MET A 47 -8.48 8.55 8.68
N SER A 48 -8.28 9.82 8.35
CA SER A 48 -8.08 10.23 6.96
C SER A 48 -6.82 9.55 6.47
N VAL A 49 -6.90 8.88 5.33
CA VAL A 49 -5.74 8.22 4.73
C VAL A 49 -4.67 9.29 4.46
N PRO A 50 -3.46 9.17 5.01
CA PRO A 50 -2.40 10.14 4.73
C PRO A 50 -2.07 10.16 3.23
N GLU A 51 -1.89 11.34 2.68
CA GLU A 51 -1.50 11.52 1.27
C GLU A 51 0.01 11.39 1.06
N SER A 52 0.79 11.64 2.11
CA SER A 52 2.24 11.55 2.14
C SER A 52 2.76 11.04 3.48
N PHE A 53 4.01 10.59 3.48
CA PHE A 53 4.76 10.22 4.67
C PHE A 53 6.25 10.48 4.45
N GLN A 54 7.04 10.56 5.52
CA GLN A 54 8.48 10.77 5.44
C GLN A 54 9.24 9.60 6.05
N TYR A 55 10.39 9.28 5.48
CA TYR A 55 11.40 8.42 6.10
C TYR A 55 12.74 9.13 6.17
N ILE A 56 13.60 8.68 7.09
CA ILE A 56 14.95 9.18 7.27
C ILE A 56 15.92 8.15 6.72
N HIS A 57 16.89 8.59 5.92
CA HIS A 57 17.99 7.74 5.45
C HIS A 57 19.08 7.67 6.52
N LEU A 58 19.30 6.50 7.12
CA LEU A 58 20.20 6.34 8.27
C LEU A 58 21.65 6.77 8.00
N PRO A 59 22.25 6.49 6.83
CA PRO A 59 23.60 6.93 6.50
C PRO A 59 23.80 8.46 6.44
N CYS A 60 22.85 9.21 5.87
CA CYS A 60 23.00 10.67 5.71
C CYS A 60 22.18 11.51 6.70
N GLY A 61 21.22 10.91 7.40
CA GLY A 61 20.36 11.57 8.39
C GLY A 61 19.25 12.46 7.83
N GLU A 62 19.08 12.50 6.51
CA GLU A 62 18.15 13.41 5.84
C GLU A 62 16.80 12.76 5.54
N TYR A 63 15.76 13.59 5.50
CA TYR A 63 14.39 13.18 5.28
C TYR A 63 14.07 13.04 3.79
N THR A 64 13.25 12.06 3.45
CA THR A 64 12.64 11.93 2.12
C THR A 64 11.14 11.83 2.27
N GLU A 65 10.42 12.79 1.71
CA GLU A 65 8.96 12.75 1.63
C GLU A 65 8.52 11.94 0.40
N ILE A 66 7.63 10.98 0.62
CA ILE A 66 6.99 10.18 -0.43
C ILE A 66 5.49 10.43 -0.43
N ARG A 67 4.88 10.41 -1.63
CA ARG A 67 3.45 10.63 -1.84
C ARG A 67 2.90 9.60 -2.82
N GLY A 68 1.58 9.56 -2.99
CA GLY A 68 0.96 8.84 -4.11
C GLY A 68 1.32 7.35 -4.18
N ALA A 69 1.69 6.89 -5.38
CA ALA A 69 1.96 5.48 -5.66
C ALA A 69 3.26 5.00 -4.99
N GLU A 70 4.24 5.89 -4.84
CA GLU A 70 5.50 5.60 -4.14
C GLU A 70 5.22 5.35 -2.66
N PHE A 71 4.40 6.19 -2.04
CA PHE A 71 3.97 5.98 -0.65
C PHE A 71 3.17 4.68 -0.50
N GLU A 72 2.20 4.43 -1.38
CA GLU A 72 1.42 3.18 -1.34
C GLU A 72 2.32 1.94 -1.48
N SER A 73 3.33 2.00 -2.33
CA SER A 73 4.24 0.88 -2.58
C SER A 73 5.17 0.63 -1.38
N VAL A 74 5.74 1.68 -0.78
CA VAL A 74 6.63 1.55 0.40
C VAL A 74 5.83 1.27 1.68
N ALA A 75 4.59 1.73 1.79
CA ALA A 75 3.73 1.40 2.92
C ALA A 75 3.26 -0.06 2.89
N ASN A 76 3.23 -0.71 1.71
CA ASN A 76 2.74 -2.07 1.53
C ASN A 76 3.86 -3.12 1.60
N PRO A 77 3.94 -3.95 2.66
CA PRO A 77 4.94 -5.02 2.74
C PRO A 77 4.82 -6.08 1.62
N LEU A 78 3.65 -6.21 1.00
CA LEU A 78 3.41 -7.15 -0.10
C LEU A 78 3.92 -6.64 -1.46
N SER A 79 4.36 -5.37 -1.55
CA SER A 79 4.92 -4.82 -2.79
C SER A 79 6.25 -5.49 -3.18
N GLY A 80 6.96 -6.06 -2.21
CA GLY A 80 8.26 -6.69 -2.41
C GLY A 80 9.38 -5.70 -2.73
N ILE A 81 9.22 -4.42 -2.38
CA ILE A 81 10.28 -3.42 -2.46
C ILE A 81 11.40 -3.82 -1.48
N GLN A 82 12.62 -3.91 -2.00
CA GLN A 82 13.82 -4.22 -1.23
C GLN A 82 14.71 -3.01 -1.02
N THR A 83 14.62 -2.02 -1.91
CA THR A 83 15.45 -0.81 -1.88
C THR A 83 14.60 0.44 -2.11
N THR A 84 14.97 1.57 -1.53
CA THR A 84 14.37 2.87 -1.84
C THR A 84 15.45 3.95 -2.02
N LEU A 85 15.07 5.13 -2.51
CA LEU A 85 15.97 6.22 -2.88
C LEU A 85 15.93 7.33 -1.82
N CYS A 86 17.08 7.82 -1.36
CA CYS A 86 17.15 9.06 -0.62
C CYS A 86 17.10 10.26 -1.58
N ALA A 87 16.11 11.15 -1.44
CA ALA A 87 15.99 12.32 -2.30
C ALA A 87 17.11 13.35 -2.08
N HIS A 88 17.75 13.35 -0.91
CA HIS A 88 18.82 14.29 -0.59
C HIS A 88 20.18 13.86 -1.17
N CYS A 89 20.66 12.66 -0.84
CA CYS A 89 21.99 12.19 -1.28
C CYS A 89 21.94 11.43 -2.62
N GLY A 90 20.75 11.08 -3.12
CA GLY A 90 20.55 10.37 -4.38
C GLY A 90 20.96 8.89 -4.34
N GLN A 91 21.31 8.34 -3.18
CA GLN A 91 21.66 6.93 -3.04
C GLN A 91 20.42 6.05 -2.94
N GLN A 92 20.49 4.89 -3.60
CA GLN A 92 19.49 3.83 -3.51
C GLN A 92 20.06 2.72 -2.64
N ASP A 93 19.48 2.53 -1.47
CA ASP A 93 19.93 1.57 -0.47
C ASP A 93 18.80 0.61 -0.09
N ASP A 94 19.13 -0.46 0.65
CA ASP A 94 18.16 -1.39 1.21
C ASP A 94 17.18 -0.69 2.14
N VAL A 95 15.92 -1.15 2.19
CA VAL A 95 14.89 -0.59 3.07
C VAL A 95 15.25 -0.68 4.58
N GLY A 96 16.25 -1.48 4.95
CA GLY A 96 16.81 -1.51 6.31
C GLY A 96 17.64 -0.26 6.67
N GLU A 97 18.12 0.48 5.67
CA GLU A 97 18.87 1.73 5.86
C GLU A 97 17.96 2.97 5.95
N PHE A 98 16.65 2.76 6.10
CA PHE A 98 15.66 3.82 6.23
C PHE A 98 14.74 3.54 7.42
N CYS A 99 14.41 4.58 8.19
CA CYS A 99 13.42 4.51 9.27
C CYS A 99 12.25 5.46 9.02
N TRP A 100 11.08 5.10 9.51
CA TRP A 100 9.90 5.96 9.42
C TRP A 100 10.07 7.20 10.31
N GLU A 101 9.66 8.39 9.83
CA GLU A 101 9.69 9.60 10.64
C GLU A 101 8.91 9.40 11.96
N GLY A 102 9.55 9.69 13.09
CA GLY A 102 8.95 9.54 14.42
C GLY A 102 8.95 8.10 14.96
N SER A 103 9.57 7.15 14.26
CA SER A 103 9.75 5.77 14.70
C SER A 103 11.23 5.40 14.76
N GLU A 104 11.58 4.53 15.71
CA GLU A 104 12.88 3.85 15.73
C GLU A 104 12.88 2.57 14.86
N GLU A 105 11.72 2.18 14.31
CA GLU A 105 11.56 1.00 13.45
C GLU A 105 12.07 1.30 12.02
N THR A 106 12.96 0.45 11.52
CA THR A 106 13.37 0.49 10.10
C THR A 106 12.23 0.02 9.20
N ILE A 107 12.23 0.41 7.92
CA ILE A 107 11.21 -0.07 6.98
C ILE A 107 11.28 -1.60 6.83
N ALA A 108 12.48 -2.20 6.92
CA ALA A 108 12.67 -3.64 6.92
C ALA A 108 12.01 -4.33 8.14
N ASP A 109 12.21 -3.79 9.34
CA ASP A 109 11.59 -4.32 10.56
C ASP A 109 10.06 -4.20 10.52
N TYR A 110 9.57 -3.07 10.03
CA TYR A 110 8.16 -2.82 9.76
C TYR A 110 7.57 -3.89 8.83
N TYR A 111 8.23 -4.21 7.72
CA TYR A 111 7.80 -5.29 6.83
C TYR A 111 7.81 -6.64 7.54
N HIS A 112 8.88 -6.98 8.25
CA HIS A 112 8.99 -8.26 8.95
C HIS A 112 7.88 -8.47 9.97
N ARG A 113 7.60 -7.44 10.80
CA ARG A 113 6.52 -7.43 11.81
C ARG A 113 5.13 -7.65 11.20
N LEU A 114 4.89 -7.11 10.01
CA LEU A 114 3.59 -7.25 9.35
C LEU A 114 3.46 -8.57 8.60
N LEU A 115 4.52 -9.04 7.95
CA LEU A 115 4.52 -10.27 7.15
C LEU A 115 4.44 -11.53 8.02
N ILE A 116 5.02 -11.53 9.22
CA ILE A 116 4.97 -12.70 10.13
C ILE A 116 3.53 -13.06 10.58
N GLN A 117 2.57 -12.14 10.40
CA GLN A 117 1.16 -12.36 10.72
C GLN A 117 0.41 -13.14 9.61
N ILE A 118 1.03 -13.28 8.43
CA ILE A 118 0.40 -13.88 7.25
C ILE A 118 0.98 -15.29 7.03
N PRO A 119 0.13 -16.33 6.88
CA PRO A 119 0.59 -17.66 6.51
C PRO A 119 1.35 -17.68 5.17
N GLU A 120 2.42 -18.47 5.09
CA GLU A 120 3.28 -18.58 3.89
C GLU A 120 2.50 -18.86 2.60
N GLN A 121 1.48 -19.72 2.65
CA GLN A 121 0.65 -20.03 1.47
C GLN A 121 -0.08 -18.80 0.90
N GLU A 122 -0.49 -17.88 1.78
CA GLU A 122 -1.18 -16.64 1.37
C GLU A 122 -0.15 -15.60 0.91
N LEU A 123 1.05 -15.59 1.50
CA LEU A 123 2.18 -14.77 1.04
C LEU A 123 2.64 -15.19 -0.36
N ASP A 124 2.78 -16.48 -0.63
CA ASP A 124 3.16 -16.98 -1.96
C ASP A 124 2.11 -16.60 -3.02
N ARG A 125 0.83 -16.65 -2.64
CA ARG A 125 -0.28 -16.26 -3.49
C ARG A 125 -0.33 -14.75 -3.73
N ALA A 126 -0.06 -13.94 -2.71
CA ALA A 126 -0.04 -12.48 -2.81
C ALA A 126 1.31 -11.92 -3.29
N GLY A 127 2.32 -12.77 -3.41
CA GLY A 127 3.66 -12.38 -3.82
C GLY A 127 3.87 -12.37 -5.33
N ARG A 128 5.14 -12.28 -5.71
CA ARG A 128 5.59 -12.17 -7.11
C ARG A 128 5.12 -13.34 -7.98
N THR A 129 5.13 -14.56 -7.46
CA THR A 129 4.68 -15.76 -8.18
C THR A 129 3.18 -15.68 -8.52
N GLY A 130 2.35 -15.30 -7.55
CA GLY A 130 0.92 -15.09 -7.78
C GLY A 130 0.67 -13.99 -8.81
N MET A 131 1.33 -12.84 -8.68
CA MET A 131 1.23 -11.75 -9.64
C MET A 131 1.56 -12.21 -11.07
N PHE A 132 2.69 -12.92 -11.26
CA PHE A 132 3.08 -13.43 -12.58
C PHE A 132 2.03 -14.35 -13.19
N ASN A 133 1.42 -15.24 -12.39
CA ASN A 133 0.37 -16.12 -12.90
C ASN A 133 -0.83 -15.32 -13.48
N TYR A 134 -1.27 -14.26 -12.80
CA TYR A 134 -2.35 -13.41 -13.30
C TYR A 134 -1.94 -12.59 -14.54
N LEU A 135 -0.71 -12.08 -14.58
CA LEU A 135 -0.18 -11.37 -15.76
C LEU A 135 -0.10 -12.30 -16.97
N THR A 136 0.36 -13.54 -16.79
CA THR A 136 0.43 -14.54 -17.87
C THR A 136 -0.97 -14.91 -18.36
N ILE A 137 -1.93 -15.16 -17.46
CA ILE A 137 -3.32 -15.47 -17.85
C ILE A 137 -3.92 -14.30 -18.65
N GLY A 138 -3.76 -13.07 -18.16
CA GLY A 138 -4.25 -11.87 -18.84
C GLY A 138 -3.59 -11.66 -20.21
N GLY A 139 -2.27 -11.82 -20.28
CA GLY A 139 -1.50 -11.69 -21.52
C GLY A 139 -1.87 -12.74 -22.56
N VAL A 140 -2.01 -14.01 -22.17
CA VAL A 140 -2.44 -15.09 -23.08
C VAL A 140 -3.85 -14.84 -23.61
N ALA A 141 -4.78 -14.39 -22.75
CA ALA A 141 -6.13 -14.04 -23.17
C ALA A 141 -6.14 -12.87 -24.17
N GLY A 142 -5.37 -11.81 -23.89
CA GLY A 142 -5.22 -10.65 -24.77
C GLY A 142 -4.58 -11.00 -26.11
N PHE A 143 -3.54 -11.83 -26.10
CA PHE A 143 -2.88 -12.34 -27.30
C PHE A 143 -3.84 -13.15 -28.17
N ALA A 144 -4.57 -14.11 -27.59
CA ALA A 144 -5.53 -14.94 -28.31
C ALA A 144 -6.64 -14.09 -28.96
N ALA A 145 -7.15 -13.07 -28.25
CA ALA A 145 -8.12 -12.13 -28.79
C ALA A 145 -7.53 -11.30 -29.95
N GLY A 146 -6.28 -10.84 -29.83
CA GLY A 146 -5.58 -10.12 -30.89
C GLY A 146 -5.38 -10.94 -32.16
N VAL A 147 -4.95 -12.20 -32.02
CA VAL A 147 -4.82 -13.13 -33.15
C VAL A 147 -6.17 -13.34 -33.82
N PHE A 148 -7.23 -13.53 -33.03
CA PHE A 148 -8.59 -13.70 -33.56
C PHE A 148 -9.05 -12.48 -34.39
N ILE A 149 -8.80 -11.26 -33.91
CA ILE A 149 -9.09 -10.03 -34.68
C ILE A 149 -8.25 -9.96 -35.95
N GLY A 150 -6.95 -10.28 -35.88
CA GLY A 150 -6.06 -10.30 -37.04
C GLY A 150 -6.56 -11.26 -38.13
N LEU A 151 -7.05 -12.44 -37.76
CA LEU A 151 -7.65 -13.40 -38.68
C LEU A 151 -8.93 -12.86 -39.35
N ILE A 152 -9.76 -12.11 -38.61
CA ILE A 152 -10.95 -11.46 -39.17
C ILE A 152 -10.55 -10.36 -40.17
N LEU A 153 -9.56 -9.53 -39.81
CA LEU A 153 -9.03 -8.48 -40.70
C LEU A 153 -8.36 -9.06 -41.95
N GLY A 154 -7.89 -10.31 -41.89
CA GLY A 154 -7.40 -11.05 -43.05
C GLY A 154 -8.38 -11.14 -44.22
N ARG A 155 -9.69 -11.03 -43.94
CA ARG A 155 -10.71 -10.98 -45.01
C ARG A 155 -10.69 -9.69 -45.84
N LEU A 156 -10.06 -8.62 -45.34
CA LEU A 156 -9.94 -7.33 -46.03
C LEU A 156 -8.68 -7.24 -46.90
N GLY A 157 -7.78 -8.24 -46.84
CA GLY A 157 -6.57 -8.31 -47.63
C GLY A 157 -5.30 -8.53 -46.78
N PRO A 158 -4.18 -8.95 -47.41
CA PRO A 158 -2.99 -9.38 -46.69
C PRO A 158 -2.30 -8.26 -45.90
N ILE A 159 -2.28 -7.03 -46.43
CA ILE A 159 -1.66 -5.88 -45.77
C ILE A 159 -2.45 -5.52 -44.49
N ALA A 160 -3.79 -5.50 -44.59
CA ALA A 160 -4.66 -5.24 -43.44
C ALA A 160 -4.52 -6.33 -42.37
N ALA A 161 -4.38 -7.60 -42.79
CA ALA A 161 -4.14 -8.73 -41.89
C ALA A 161 -2.85 -8.55 -41.08
N ILE A 162 -1.75 -8.23 -41.76
CA ILE A 162 -0.42 -8.14 -41.14
C ILE A 162 -0.34 -6.93 -40.22
N VAL A 163 -0.60 -5.73 -40.75
CA VAL A 163 -0.44 -4.49 -40.00
C VAL A 163 -1.51 -4.39 -38.91
N GLY A 164 -2.77 -4.62 -39.27
CA GLY A 164 -3.89 -4.55 -38.32
C GLY A 164 -3.83 -5.65 -37.27
N GLY A 165 -3.45 -6.87 -37.64
CA GLY A 165 -3.26 -7.98 -36.71
C GLY A 165 -2.15 -7.73 -35.70
N LEU A 166 -0.98 -7.21 -36.14
CA LEU A 166 0.12 -6.88 -35.23
C LEU A 166 -0.28 -5.80 -34.22
N ILE A 167 -0.93 -4.73 -34.67
CA ILE A 167 -1.41 -3.66 -33.78
C ILE A 167 -2.45 -4.22 -32.80
N ALA A 168 -3.41 -5.02 -33.27
CA ALA A 168 -4.43 -5.63 -32.42
C ALA A 168 -3.83 -6.53 -31.35
N VAL A 169 -2.85 -7.37 -31.70
CA VAL A 169 -2.13 -8.23 -30.75
C VAL A 169 -1.40 -7.41 -29.71
N LEU A 170 -0.63 -6.38 -30.09
CA LEU A 170 0.11 -5.55 -29.14
C LEU A 170 -0.82 -4.83 -28.16
N LEU A 171 -1.88 -4.20 -28.67
CA LEU A 171 -2.84 -3.45 -27.84
C LEU A 171 -3.61 -4.38 -26.90
N LEU A 172 -4.17 -5.47 -27.41
CA LEU A 172 -4.97 -6.38 -26.60
C LEU A 172 -4.14 -7.18 -25.61
N THR A 173 -2.90 -7.54 -25.94
CA THR A 173 -1.98 -8.16 -24.97
C THR A 173 -1.68 -7.18 -23.83
N SER A 174 -1.39 -5.91 -24.15
CA SER A 174 -1.12 -4.87 -23.14
C SER A 174 -2.32 -4.65 -22.22
N ILE A 175 -3.52 -4.54 -22.79
CA ILE A 175 -4.78 -4.42 -22.03
C ILE A 175 -5.03 -5.67 -21.17
N GLY A 176 -4.78 -6.86 -21.71
CA GLY A 176 -4.94 -8.13 -21.01
C GLY A 176 -4.03 -8.24 -19.79
N VAL A 177 -2.75 -7.84 -19.93
CA VAL A 177 -1.79 -7.79 -18.82
C VAL A 177 -2.25 -6.80 -17.75
N LEU A 178 -2.69 -5.59 -18.14
CA LEU A 178 -3.20 -4.58 -17.20
C LEU A 178 -4.43 -5.09 -16.44
N MET A 179 -5.39 -5.72 -17.14
CA MET A 179 -6.57 -6.30 -16.51
C MET A 179 -6.20 -7.46 -15.56
N GLY A 180 -5.21 -8.28 -15.93
CA GLY A 180 -4.67 -9.33 -15.07
C GLY A 180 -4.10 -8.76 -13.77
N PHE A 181 -3.31 -7.67 -13.88
CA PHE A 181 -2.77 -6.95 -12.73
C PHE A 181 -3.86 -6.37 -11.82
N LEU A 182 -4.83 -5.63 -12.39
CA LEU A 182 -5.93 -5.04 -11.62
C LEU A 182 -6.81 -6.10 -10.94
N HIS A 183 -6.97 -7.26 -11.57
CA HIS A 183 -7.69 -8.37 -10.99
C HIS A 183 -6.92 -8.97 -9.81
N PHE A 184 -5.60 -9.13 -9.94
CA PHE A 184 -4.74 -9.60 -8.85
C PHE A 184 -4.81 -8.69 -7.63
N GLU A 185 -4.65 -7.37 -7.80
CA GLU A 185 -4.74 -6.44 -6.67
C GLU A 185 -6.09 -6.51 -5.95
N LYS A 186 -7.20 -6.48 -6.71
CA LYS A 186 -8.56 -6.47 -6.14
C LYS A 186 -8.97 -7.79 -5.52
N LYS A 187 -8.52 -8.93 -6.05
CA LYS A 187 -8.98 -10.27 -5.64
C LYS A 187 -8.02 -11.00 -4.72
N VAL A 188 -6.73 -10.64 -4.72
CA VAL A 188 -5.72 -11.30 -3.91
C VAL A 188 -5.18 -10.36 -2.85
N VAL A 189 -4.61 -9.22 -3.24
CA VAL A 189 -3.93 -8.32 -2.31
C VAL A 189 -4.91 -7.66 -1.34
N ALA A 190 -5.97 -7.00 -1.84
CA ALA A 190 -6.91 -6.27 -0.99
C ALA A 190 -7.61 -7.16 0.07
N PRO A 191 -8.05 -8.39 -0.25
CA PRO A 191 -8.57 -9.31 0.77
C PRO A 191 -7.56 -9.72 1.83
N VAL A 192 -6.29 -9.93 1.45
CA VAL A 192 -5.20 -10.28 2.40
C VAL A 192 -4.95 -9.12 3.35
N VAL A 193 -4.75 -7.90 2.82
CA VAL A 193 -4.57 -6.67 3.60
C VAL A 193 -5.71 -6.49 4.61
N LYS A 194 -6.95 -6.63 4.14
CA LYS A 194 -8.14 -6.49 5.00
C LYS A 194 -8.24 -7.59 6.06
N LYS A 195 -7.92 -8.84 5.69
CA LYS A 195 -8.02 -10.01 6.59
C LYS A 195 -7.00 -9.94 7.72
N TYR A 196 -5.74 -9.60 7.43
CA TYR A 196 -4.65 -9.69 8.41
C TYR A 196 -4.40 -8.39 9.16
N TRP A 197 -4.58 -7.22 8.52
CA TRP A 197 -4.26 -5.94 9.16
C TRP A 197 -5.50 -5.09 9.48
N ASN A 198 -6.69 -5.51 9.02
CA ASN A 198 -7.96 -4.82 9.26
C ASN A 198 -7.87 -3.33 8.88
N VAL A 199 -7.28 -3.05 7.71
CA VAL A 199 -7.25 -1.74 7.08
C VAL A 199 -7.81 -1.86 5.66
N ASP A 200 -8.51 -0.83 5.20
CA ASP A 200 -8.95 -0.75 3.81
C ASP A 200 -7.88 -0.11 2.89
N ASP A 201 -6.87 0.56 3.47
CA ASP A 201 -5.75 1.19 2.77
C ASP A 201 -4.44 0.94 3.53
N VAL A 202 -3.40 0.48 2.83
CA VAL A 202 -2.09 0.14 3.41
C VAL A 202 -1.38 1.36 3.99
N ARG A 203 -1.67 2.57 3.52
CA ARG A 203 -1.07 3.82 4.03
C ARG A 203 -1.45 4.11 5.47
N LEU A 204 -2.55 3.53 5.96
CA LEU A 204 -2.96 3.61 7.36
C LEU A 204 -2.09 2.76 8.29
N LEU A 205 -1.28 1.83 7.76
CA LEU A 205 -0.45 0.95 8.56
C LEU A 205 0.74 1.66 9.19
N VAL A 206 1.29 2.66 8.49
CA VAL A 206 2.48 3.40 8.94
C VAL A 206 2.19 4.26 10.18
N GLN A 207 0.91 4.57 10.44
CA GLN A 207 0.48 5.34 11.62
C GLN A 207 0.26 4.49 12.89
N ARG A 208 0.42 3.16 12.82
CA ARG A 208 0.14 2.22 13.93
C ARG A 208 1.41 1.76 14.64
#